data_AF-A0A818ZUB6-F1
#
_entry.id   AF-A0A818ZUB6-F1
#
_cell.length_a   1.000
_cell.length_b   1.000
_cell.length_c   1.000
_cell.angle_alpha   90.00
_cell.angle_beta   90.00
_cell.angle_gamma   90.00
#
_symmetry.space_group_name_H-M   'P 1'
#
loop_
_entity.id
_entity.type
_entity.pdbx_description
1 polymer ?
#
loop_
_entity_poly.entity_id
_entity_poly.type
_entity_poly.pdbx_seq_one_letter_code
_entity_poly.pdbx_strand_id
1 'polypeptide(L)'
;MREINPPHVLLEPPIDFETTQNIEFILDSVYERSQILGNRVEMEIADAISQNNTLLRLNLQFDTLGPRVRVTEKLKQNLDALRKKRLNNKQ
;
A
#
# COMPACT_ATOMS: atom_id res chain seq x y z
N MET A 1 -39.92 49.86 9.15
CA MET A 1 -38.63 49.13 9.17
C MET A 1 -38.95 47.66 8.94
N ARG A 2 -38.54 47.08 7.80
CA ARG A 2 -38.77 45.65 7.53
C ARG A 2 -37.66 44.88 8.25
N GLU A 3 -38.05 44.06 9.20
CA GLU A 3 -37.17 43.17 9.95
C GLU A 3 -36.56 42.17 8.95
N ILE A 4 -35.27 42.34 8.66
CA ILE A 4 -34.54 41.43 7.80
C ILE A 4 -34.30 40.18 8.65
N ASN A 5 -35.09 39.14 8.43
CA ASN A 5 -34.93 37.86 9.12
C ASN A 5 -33.56 37.28 8.75
N PRO A 6 -32.62 37.09 9.70
CA PRO A 6 -31.32 36.53 9.37
C PRO A 6 -31.49 35.10 8.84
N PRO A 7 -30.61 34.63 7.94
CA PRO A 7 -30.67 33.26 7.46
C PRO A 7 -30.57 32.33 8.66
N HIS A 8 -31.55 31.44 8.82
CA HIS A 8 -31.47 30.33 9.76
C HIS A 8 -30.20 29.54 9.43
N VAL A 9 -29.13 29.75 10.19
CA VAL A 9 -27.99 28.86 10.18
C VAL A 9 -28.52 27.56 10.74
N LEU A 10 -28.72 26.57 9.87
CA LEU A 10 -28.91 25.18 10.29
C LEU A 10 -27.65 24.79 11.06
N LEU A 11 -27.68 25.00 12.38
CA LEU A 11 -26.72 24.39 13.28
C LEU A 11 -27.03 22.89 13.21
N GLU A 12 -26.18 22.14 12.52
CA GLU A 12 -26.28 20.69 12.57
C GLU A 12 -26.30 20.26 14.04
N PRO A 13 -27.21 19.35 14.44
CA PRO A 13 -27.31 18.93 15.82
C PRO A 13 -25.95 18.36 16.27
N PRO A 14 -25.50 18.66 17.51
CA PRO A 14 -24.22 18.16 18.00
C PRO A 14 -24.22 16.63 17.95
N ILE A 15 -23.22 16.06 17.27
CA ILE A 15 -23.00 14.61 17.21
C ILE A 15 -22.76 14.13 18.64
N ASP A 16 -23.52 13.13 19.07
CA ASP A 16 -23.40 12.55 20.40
C ASP A 16 -22.16 11.65 20.52
N PHE A 17 -21.74 11.42 21.77
CA PHE A 17 -20.51 10.69 22.07
C PHE A 17 -20.53 9.26 21.51
N GLU A 18 -21.66 8.57 21.58
CA GLU A 18 -21.81 7.20 21.07
C GLU A 18 -21.61 7.14 19.55
N THR A 19 -22.22 8.07 18.80
CA THR A 19 -22.00 8.17 17.35
C THR A 19 -20.54 8.44 17.01
N THR A 20 -19.86 9.28 17.79
CA THR A 20 -18.42 9.55 17.59
C THR A 20 -17.59 8.28 17.79
N GLN A 21 -17.81 7.53 18.87
CA GLN A 21 -17.10 6.27 19.14
C GLN A 21 -17.37 5.20 18.07
N ASN A 22 -18.61 5.11 17.58
CA ASN A 22 -18.97 4.19 16.50
C ASN A 22 -18.24 4.54 15.19
N ILE A 23 -18.15 5.83 14.87
CA ILE A 23 -17.41 6.29 13.67
C ILE A 23 -15.92 5.97 13.80
N GLU A 24 -15.30 6.30 14.94
CA GLU A 24 -13.89 6.00 15.19
C GLU A 24 -13.59 4.50 15.03
N PHE A 25 -14.40 3.64 15.65
CA PHE A 25 -14.26 2.19 15.52
C PHE A 25 -14.37 1.71 14.07
N ILE A 26 -15.33 2.24 13.30
CA ILE A 26 -15.48 1.89 11.89
C ILE A 26 -14.24 2.32 11.10
N LEU A 27 -13.76 3.54 11.30
CA LEU A 27 -12.59 4.07 10.58
C LEU A 27 -11.33 3.25 10.87
N ASP A 28 -11.07 2.91 12.13
CA ASP A 28 -9.96 2.05 12.52
C ASP A 28 -10.06 0.68 11.84
N SER A 29 -11.24 0.07 11.86
CA SER A 29 -11.46 -1.22 11.19
C SER A 29 -11.26 -1.16 9.68
N VAL A 30 -11.65 -0.06 9.03
CA VAL A 30 -11.47 0.16 7.59
C VAL A 30 -10.00 0.38 7.27
N TYR A 31 -9.27 1.12 8.12
CA TYR A 31 -7.84 1.32 7.98
C TYR A 31 -7.10 -0.02 8.05
N GLU A 32 -7.33 -0.82 9.10
CA GLU A 32 -6.70 -2.14 9.26
C GLU A 32 -6.99 -3.06 8.07
N ARG A 33 -8.25 -3.13 7.61
CA ARG A 33 -8.62 -3.93 6.44
C ARG A 33 -7.90 -3.46 5.18
N SER A 34 -7.80 -2.14 4.98
CA SER A 34 -7.10 -1.58 3.83
C SER A 34 -5.62 -1.94 3.84
N GLN A 35 -4.97 -1.90 5.00
CA GLN A 35 -3.59 -2.37 5.17
C GLN A 35 -3.44 -3.86 4.82
N ILE A 36 -4.32 -4.71 5.34
CA ILE A 36 -4.30 -6.16 5.05
C ILE A 36 -4.47 -6.42 3.54
N LEU A 37 -5.38 -5.69 2.89
CA LEU A 37 -5.61 -5.81 1.45
C LEU A 37 -4.38 -5.35 0.65
N GLY A 38 -3.77 -4.21 1.03
CA GLY A 38 -2.52 -3.74 0.44
C GLY A 38 -1.41 -4.77 0.56
N ASN A 39 -1.21 -5.34 1.75
CA ASN A 39 -0.18 -6.35 2.02
C ASN A 39 -0.38 -7.61 1.15
N ARG A 40 -1.63 -8.04 0.93
CA ARG A 40 -1.94 -9.20 0.08
C ARG A 40 -1.57 -8.95 -1.38
N VAL A 41 -1.93 -7.78 -1.91
CA VAL A 41 -1.61 -7.39 -3.30
C VAL A 41 -0.10 -7.29 -3.48
N GLU A 42 0.61 -6.66 -2.54
CA GLU A 42 2.07 -6.57 -2.60
C GLU A 42 2.74 -7.94 -2.57
N MET A 43 2.24 -8.87 -1.75
CA MET A 43 2.73 -10.25 -1.71
C MET A 43 2.52 -10.99 -3.03
N GLU A 44 1.36 -10.83 -3.67
CA GLU A 44 1.08 -11.45 -4.96
C GLU A 44 2.02 -10.93 -6.06
N ILE A 45 2.30 -9.62 -6.07
CA ILE A 45 3.29 -9.01 -6.95
C ILE A 45 4.68 -9.63 -6.68
N ALA A 46 5.08 -9.75 -5.42
CA ALA A 46 6.35 -10.36 -5.05
C ALA A 46 6.45 -11.83 -5.48
N ASP A 47 5.37 -12.59 -5.40
CA ASP A 47 5.32 -13.98 -5.87
C ASP A 47 5.46 -14.09 -7.39
N ALA A 48 4.77 -13.22 -8.14
CA ALA A 48 4.94 -13.15 -9.60
C ALA A 48 6.39 -12.81 -9.99
N ILE A 49 7.02 -11.86 -9.30
CA ILE A 49 8.43 -11.50 -9.53
C ILE A 49 9.37 -12.64 -9.14
N SER A 50 9.06 -13.38 -8.07
CA SER A 50 9.88 -14.50 -7.59
C SER A 50 10.02 -15.61 -8.64
N GLN A 51 9.02 -15.79 -9.50
CA GLN A 51 9.04 -16.74 -10.61
C GLN A 51 9.82 -16.23 -11.84
N ASN A 52 10.16 -14.93 -11.90
CA ASN A 52 10.88 -14.33 -13.02
C ASN A 52 12.41 -14.34 -12.79
N ASN A 53 13.14 -15.06 -13.66
CA ASN A 53 14.60 -15.18 -13.58
C ASN A 53 15.37 -14.18 -14.45
N THR A 54 14.67 -13.27 -15.13
CA THR A 54 15.25 -12.36 -16.13
C THR A 54 15.15 -10.88 -15.75
N LEU A 55 14.22 -10.51 -14.89
CA LEU A 55 14.02 -9.14 -14.46
C LEU A 55 15.20 -8.68 -13.60
N LEU A 56 15.80 -7.54 -13.94
CA LEU A 56 16.99 -7.02 -13.26
C LEU A 56 16.72 -5.80 -12.39
N ARG A 57 15.64 -5.08 -12.68
CA ARG A 57 15.25 -3.83 -11.99
C ARG A 57 13.73 -3.73 -11.97
N LEU A 58 13.21 -3.13 -10.91
CA LEU A 58 11.81 -2.81 -10.75
C LEU A 58 11.72 -1.42 -10.13
N ASN A 59 10.90 -0.54 -10.72
CA ASN A 59 10.64 0.79 -10.17
C ASN A 59 9.24 0.82 -9.55
N LEU A 60 9.07 0.06 -8.48
CA LEU A 60 7.85 -0.06 -7.69
C LEU A 60 8.24 -0.02 -6.22
N GLN A 61 7.54 0.80 -5.42
CA GLN A 61 7.71 0.85 -3.98
C GLN A 61 6.75 -0.13 -3.31
N PHE A 62 7.26 -0.91 -2.36
CA PHE A 62 6.47 -1.77 -1.49
C PHE A 62 6.45 -1.15 -0.10
N ASP A 63 5.28 -0.94 0.49
CA ASP A 63 5.17 -0.43 1.85
C ASP A 63 5.41 -1.53 2.89
N THR A 64 5.09 -2.78 2.55
CA THR A 64 5.31 -3.94 3.42
C THR A 64 6.74 -4.48 3.29
N LEU A 65 7.38 -4.79 4.43
CA LEU A 65 8.76 -5.29 4.46
C LEU A 65 8.93 -6.65 3.76
N GLY A 66 7.98 -7.58 3.94
CA GLY A 66 8.06 -8.95 3.38
C GLY A 66 8.22 -8.98 1.85
N PRO A 67 7.24 -8.44 1.08
CA PRO A 67 7.32 -8.26 -0.36
C PRO A 67 8.62 -7.56 -0.80
N ARG A 68 8.97 -6.46 -0.12
CA ARG A 68 10.15 -5.64 -0.43
C ARG A 68 11.44 -6.45 -0.40
N VAL A 69 11.68 -7.21 0.67
CA VAL A 69 12.89 -8.02 0.85
C VAL A 69 12.92 -9.12 -0.21
N ARG A 70 11.81 -9.83 -0.41
CA ARG A 70 11.70 -10.93 -1.38
C ARG A 70 12.02 -10.49 -2.81
N VAL A 71 11.47 -9.36 -3.23
CA VAL A 71 11.76 -8.78 -4.55
C VAL A 71 13.22 -8.35 -4.67
N THR A 72 13.76 -7.69 -3.65
CA THR A 72 15.17 -7.24 -3.64
C THR A 72 16.14 -8.41 -3.78
N GLU A 73 15.91 -9.49 -3.04
CA GLU A 73 16.72 -10.71 -3.13
C GLU A 73 16.63 -11.34 -4.51
N LYS A 74 15.42 -11.41 -5.08
CA LYS A 74 15.23 -11.98 -6.41
C LYS A 74 15.97 -11.20 -7.50
N LEU A 75 15.88 -9.88 -7.48
CA LEU A 75 16.60 -9.02 -8.44
C LEU A 75 18.11 -9.16 -8.29
N LYS A 76 18.62 -9.26 -7.06
CA LYS A 76 20.03 -9.53 -6.79
C LYS A 76 20.48 -10.87 -7.39
N GLN A 77 19.71 -11.94 -7.20
CA GLN A 77 20.00 -13.25 -7.78
C GLN A 77 20.06 -13.21 -9.31
N ASN A 78 19.11 -12.52 -9.95
CA ASN A 78 19.08 -12.38 -11.40
C ASN A 78 20.30 -11.58 -11.92
N LEU A 79 20.72 -10.54 -11.20
CA LEU A 79 21.92 -9.77 -11.52
C LEU A 79 23.20 -10.61 -11.40
N ASP A 80 23.29 -11.43 -10.35
CA ASP A 80 24.40 -12.36 -10.14
C ASP A 80 24.47 -13.44 -11.23
N ALA A 81 23.32 -13.97 -11.66
CA ALA A 81 23.24 -14.90 -12.78
C ALA A 81 23.74 -14.27 -14.09
N LEU A 82 23.34 -13.03 -14.37
CA LEU A 82 23.83 -12.28 -15.54
C LEU A 82 25.34 -12.04 -15.46
N ARG A 83 25.87 -11.70 -14.26
CA ARG A 83 27.31 -11.54 -14.06
C ARG A 83 28.07 -12.82 -14.38
N LYS A 84 27.62 -13.98 -13.88
CA LYS A 84 28.23 -15.29 -14.17
C LYS A 84 28.22 -15.59 -15.67
N LYS A 85 27.09 -15.36 -16.35
CA LYS A 85 26.98 -15.54 -17.81
C LYS A 85 28.01 -14.69 -18.57
N ARG A 86 28.22 -13.44 -18.16
CA ARG A 86 29.21 -12.55 -18.77
C ARG A 86 30.67 -12.98 -18.55
N LEU A 87 30.96 -13.65 -17.43
CA LEU A 87 32.29 -14.18 -17.15
C LEU A 87 32.58 -15.44 -17.97
N ASN A 88 31.60 -16.35 -18.06
CA ASN A 88 31.74 -17.58 -18.84
C ASN A 88 31.92 -17.30 -20.34
N ASN A 89 31.25 -16.28 -20.88
CA ASN A 89 31.37 -15.90 -22.30
C ASN A 89 32.71 -15.22 -22.67
N LYS A 90 33.61 -14.98 -21.70
CA LYS A 90 34.93 -14.40 -21.92
C LYS A 90 36.06 -15.44 -21.91
N GLN A 91 35.74 -16.72 -21.71
CA GLN A 91 36.66 -17.86 -21.85
C GLN A 91 36.54 -18.43 -23.26
#